data_AF-A0AAW1UNB6-F1
#
_entry.id   AF-A0AAW1UNB6-F1
#
_cell.length_a   1.000
_cell.length_b   1.000
_cell.length_c   1.000
_cell.angle_alpha   90.00
_cell.angle_beta   90.00
_cell.angle_gamma   90.00
#
_symmetry.space_group_name_H-M   'P 1'
#
loop_
_entity.id
_entity.type
_entity.pdbx_description
1 polymer ?
#
loop_
_entity_poly.entity_id
_entity_poly.type
_entity_poly.pdbx_seq_one_letter_code
_entity_poly.pdbx_strand_id
1 'polypeptide(L)'
;MENRMHSITEIRTQMSGSNNLSCVPTRNEFGQIHLDEQEFLEKVRTYVLAPEELYTFGFPVEFCGRVRILHSPFPFASYDQNKNKKQERTNNACKSKFEQNCARCGCSFFFPCTQYLPQDKCYYHFGKLKYQSVEGNMDSVFTCCGKPFNAKGCSVGQFHVWSGLENGVNDNLRGFVKTQRTINNWIEPGIYSLDCEMCYTINGMELCRVTVVGIDGGLLYSTFVKPEYQVVDFNTRFSGVTERDVTLNGITLPEVQRDLLSFINEGTILVGHSIHNDLRALKILHRNIVDISLIFPHHLGYPYRYSLKQLTLNCLHKHIQSSDYGHDPYEDALSSMELLMWSIVQDLLKKTNNNN
;
A
#
# COMPACT_ATOMS: atom_id res chain seq x y z
N MET A 1 44.90 -17.04 -23.05
CA MET A 1 44.59 -18.38 -23.59
C MET A 1 44.05 -19.19 -22.43
N GLU A 2 42.75 -19.01 -22.12
CA GLU A 2 41.63 -19.82 -22.67
C GLU A 2 41.70 -21.29 -22.24
N ASN A 3 40.65 -22.03 -21.93
CA ASN A 3 39.22 -21.83 -21.73
C ASN A 3 38.72 -23.22 -21.28
N ARG A 4 37.70 -23.29 -20.41
CA ARG A 4 36.46 -24.08 -20.60
C ARG A 4 35.67 -24.23 -19.29
N MET A 5 34.90 -23.18 -18.99
CA MET A 5 33.60 -23.33 -18.35
C MET A 5 32.65 -24.06 -19.33
N HIS A 6 31.95 -25.07 -18.84
CA HIS A 6 30.88 -25.74 -19.58
C HIS A 6 29.64 -24.84 -19.60
N SER A 7 29.00 -24.72 -20.77
CA SER A 7 27.88 -23.80 -21.00
C SER A 7 26.55 -24.35 -20.48
N ILE A 8 25.74 -23.45 -19.94
CA ILE A 8 24.39 -23.66 -19.41
C ILE A 8 23.39 -23.76 -20.59
N THR A 9 23.62 -24.67 -21.53
CA THR A 9 22.82 -24.77 -22.77
C THR A 9 21.99 -26.06 -22.87
N GLU A 10 22.10 -26.99 -21.93
CA GLU A 10 21.50 -28.35 -22.09
C GLU A 10 20.25 -28.64 -21.25
N ILE A 11 19.57 -27.64 -20.69
CA ILE A 11 18.27 -27.84 -20.00
C ILE A 11 17.21 -26.95 -20.63
N ARG A 12 16.94 -27.13 -21.93
CA ARG A 12 15.89 -26.37 -22.64
C ARG A 12 15.00 -27.15 -23.59
N THR A 13 15.02 -28.48 -23.55
CA THR A 13 14.24 -29.27 -24.51
C THR A 13 13.47 -30.39 -23.82
N GLN A 14 12.37 -30.03 -23.15
CA GLN A 14 11.19 -30.88 -22.98
C GLN A 14 10.05 -30.02 -22.41
N MET A 15 8.85 -30.15 -23.00
CA MET A 15 7.61 -29.38 -22.77
C MET A 15 7.30 -28.29 -23.82
N SER A 16 7.37 -28.65 -25.11
CA SER A 16 6.63 -27.97 -26.17
C SER A 16 5.31 -28.72 -26.41
N GLY A 17 4.18 -28.12 -26.05
CA GLY A 17 2.86 -28.61 -26.46
C GLY A 17 1.75 -28.23 -25.52
N SER A 18 1.16 -27.05 -25.70
CA SER A 18 -0.28 -26.74 -25.56
C SER A 18 -0.48 -25.22 -25.61
N ASN A 19 -1.36 -24.77 -26.51
CA ASN A 19 -1.82 -23.39 -26.62
C ASN A 19 -2.40 -22.90 -25.29
N ASN A 20 -1.75 -21.91 -24.67
CA ASN A 20 -2.32 -21.03 -23.67
C ASN A 20 -1.54 -19.70 -23.72
N LEU A 21 -2.22 -18.60 -24.04
CA LEU A 21 -1.69 -17.26 -23.80
C LEU A 21 -1.62 -17.08 -22.27
N SER A 22 -0.46 -17.37 -21.70
CA SER A 22 -0.16 -17.19 -20.29
C SER A 22 1.23 -16.62 -20.13
N CYS A 23 1.35 -15.71 -19.16
CA CYS A 23 2.56 -15.12 -18.58
C CYS A 23 2.91 -13.70 -19.05
N VAL A 24 3.07 -12.86 -18.03
CA VAL A 24 3.62 -11.51 -18.08
C VAL A 24 5.09 -11.59 -18.53
N PRO A 25 5.57 -10.61 -19.31
CA PRO A 25 6.95 -10.53 -19.74
C PRO A 25 7.98 -10.71 -18.61
N THR A 26 8.77 -11.78 -18.66
CA THR A 26 10.06 -11.91 -17.98
C THR A 26 11.05 -10.84 -18.45
N ARG A 27 12.22 -10.69 -17.79
CA ARG A 27 13.30 -9.77 -18.21
C ARG A 27 13.65 -9.86 -19.71
N ASN A 28 13.46 -11.04 -20.32
CA ASN A 28 13.69 -11.31 -21.75
C ASN A 28 12.55 -10.85 -22.67
N GLU A 29 11.34 -10.65 -22.14
CA GLU A 29 10.16 -10.24 -22.89
C GLU A 29 9.91 -8.72 -22.83
N PHE A 30 10.62 -7.96 -21.96
CA PHE A 30 10.75 -6.50 -22.15
C PHE A 30 11.40 -6.15 -23.49
N GLY A 31 12.13 -7.08 -24.12
CA GLY A 31 12.59 -6.94 -25.51
C GLY A 31 11.48 -6.89 -26.57
N GLN A 32 10.21 -7.13 -26.20
CA GLN A 32 9.05 -6.97 -27.09
C GLN A 32 8.48 -5.54 -27.04
N ILE A 33 8.82 -4.76 -26.01
CA ILE A 33 8.56 -3.33 -25.97
C ILE A 33 9.72 -2.69 -26.73
N HIS A 34 9.55 -2.43 -28.02
CA HIS A 34 10.54 -1.73 -28.85
C HIS A 34 10.59 -0.23 -28.49
N LEU A 35 10.78 0.10 -27.21
CA LEU A 35 11.05 1.45 -26.74
C LEU A 35 12.50 1.52 -26.31
N ASP A 36 13.17 2.61 -26.65
CA ASP A 36 14.43 2.93 -25.99
C ASP A 36 14.19 3.37 -24.53
N GLU A 37 15.28 3.50 -23.77
CA GLU A 37 15.23 3.84 -22.35
C GLU A 37 14.56 5.20 -22.10
N GLN A 38 14.76 6.17 -22.99
CA GLN A 38 14.20 7.50 -22.87
C GLN A 38 12.70 7.49 -23.16
N GLU A 39 12.27 6.84 -24.23
CA GLU A 39 10.86 6.69 -24.58
C GLU A 39 10.08 5.94 -23.49
N PHE A 40 10.70 4.91 -22.91
CA PHE A 40 10.13 4.18 -21.78
C PHE A 40 9.95 5.09 -20.57
N LEU A 41 10.98 5.86 -20.20
CA LEU A 41 10.91 6.80 -19.07
C LEU A 41 9.86 7.89 -19.29
N GLU A 42 9.78 8.44 -20.50
CA GLU A 42 8.76 9.42 -20.87
C GLU A 42 7.35 8.81 -20.75
N LYS A 43 7.17 7.55 -21.15
CA LYS A 43 5.89 6.85 -20.99
C LYS A 43 5.56 6.60 -19.51
N VAL A 44 6.51 6.22 -18.67
CA VAL A 44 6.30 6.06 -17.21
C VAL A 44 5.88 7.40 -16.59
N ARG A 45 6.51 8.51 -16.99
CA ARG A 45 6.17 9.86 -16.51
C ARG A 45 4.72 10.25 -16.79
N THR A 46 4.06 9.67 -17.80
CA THR A 46 2.62 9.92 -18.05
C THR A 46 1.69 9.37 -16.96
N TYR A 47 2.18 8.50 -16.07
CA TYR A 47 1.43 7.95 -14.95
C TYR A 47 1.76 8.64 -13.61
N VAL A 48 2.72 9.58 -13.61
CA VAL A 48 3.09 10.31 -12.40
C VAL A 48 1.97 11.27 -12.03
N LEU A 49 1.55 11.23 -10.76
CA LEU A 49 0.49 12.08 -10.23
C LEU A 49 0.87 13.57 -10.32
N ALA A 50 -0.11 14.39 -10.68
CA ALA A 50 0.05 15.83 -10.61
C ALA A 50 0.17 16.31 -9.15
N PRO A 51 0.87 17.44 -8.87
CA PRO A 51 1.04 17.95 -7.52
C PRO A 51 -0.28 18.16 -6.74
N GLU A 52 -1.35 18.57 -7.42
CA GLU A 52 -2.67 18.80 -6.83
C GLU A 52 -3.37 17.49 -6.44
N GLU A 53 -3.10 16.41 -7.19
CA GLU A 53 -3.61 15.07 -6.92
C GLU A 53 -3.00 14.48 -5.66
N LEU A 54 -1.71 14.77 -5.40
CA LEU A 54 -1.05 14.33 -4.17
C LEU A 54 -1.83 14.78 -2.93
N TYR A 55 -2.19 16.06 -2.84
CA TYR A 55 -2.99 16.55 -1.72
C TYR A 55 -4.39 15.92 -1.68
N THR A 56 -5.06 15.84 -2.84
CA THR A 56 -6.43 15.32 -2.97
C THR A 56 -6.55 13.86 -2.52
N PHE A 57 -5.56 13.03 -2.87
CA PHE A 57 -5.52 11.61 -2.52
C PHE A 57 -4.83 11.33 -1.17
N GLY A 58 -4.49 12.39 -0.44
CA GLY A 58 -4.02 12.32 0.94
C GLY A 58 -2.54 11.96 1.09
N PHE A 59 -1.73 12.17 0.06
CA PHE A 59 -0.27 12.10 0.23
C PHE A 59 0.21 13.17 1.22
N PRO A 60 1.29 12.89 1.97
CA PRO A 60 1.92 13.91 2.80
C PRO A 60 2.53 14.99 1.89
N VAL A 61 2.09 16.23 2.07
CA VAL A 61 2.56 17.38 1.30
C VAL A 61 3.09 18.47 2.22
N GLU A 62 4.04 19.26 1.72
CA GLU A 62 4.56 20.42 2.43
C GLU A 62 3.84 21.69 1.95
N PHE A 63 3.28 22.44 2.89
CA PHE A 63 2.66 23.73 2.65
C PHE A 63 3.14 24.74 3.69
N CYS A 64 3.74 25.85 3.25
CA CYS A 64 4.31 26.90 4.11
C CYS A 64 5.26 26.35 5.20
N GLY A 65 6.12 25.39 4.86
CA GLY A 65 7.08 24.77 5.77
C GLY A 65 6.46 23.82 6.81
N ARG A 66 5.19 23.44 6.65
CA ARG A 66 4.50 22.46 7.49
C ARG A 66 4.05 21.27 6.66
N VAL A 67 4.16 20.09 7.24
CA VAL A 67 3.65 18.86 6.60
C VAL A 67 2.17 18.69 6.93
N ARG A 68 1.40 18.45 5.87
CA ARG A 68 -0.05 18.26 5.91
C ARG A 68 -0.45 16.96 5.25
N ILE A 69 -1.46 16.32 5.82
CA ILE A 69 -2.16 15.19 5.22
C ILE A 69 -3.65 15.50 5.23
N LEU A 70 -4.27 15.41 4.05
CA LEU A 70 -5.72 15.38 3.94
C LEU A 70 -6.18 13.93 4.10
N HIS A 71 -6.77 13.62 5.25
CA HIS A 71 -7.33 12.31 5.54
C HIS A 71 -8.84 12.36 5.37
N SER A 72 -9.41 11.44 4.58
CA SER A 72 -10.88 11.38 4.39
C SER A 72 -11.52 12.72 3.97
N PRO A 73 -11.14 13.34 2.81
CA PRO A 73 -11.77 14.59 2.35
C PRO A 73 -13.24 14.41 1.99
N PHE A 74 -13.62 13.21 1.58
CA PHE A 74 -14.98 12.76 1.51
C PHE A 74 -15.31 12.19 2.87
N PRO A 75 -16.47 12.52 3.49
CA PRO A 75 -16.87 11.83 4.70
C PRO A 75 -16.74 10.34 4.41
N PHE A 76 -15.81 9.69 5.11
CA PHE A 76 -15.78 8.25 5.18
C PHE A 76 -17.21 7.86 5.60
N ALA A 77 -18.04 7.46 4.63
CA ALA A 77 -18.46 6.09 4.69
C ALA A 77 -17.14 5.33 4.74
N SER A 78 -16.67 5.12 5.97
CA SER A 78 -15.88 3.95 6.27
C SER A 78 -16.47 2.82 5.45
N TYR A 79 -15.68 1.79 5.29
CA TYR A 79 -16.28 0.49 5.20
C TYR A 79 -17.08 0.14 6.50
N ASP A 80 -17.81 1.11 7.11
CA ASP A 80 -19.04 0.92 7.85
C ASP A 80 -20.18 0.82 6.85
N GLN A 81 -20.56 -0.42 6.59
CA GLN A 81 -21.98 -0.68 6.42
C GLN A 81 -22.74 -0.70 7.78
N ASN A 82 -22.12 -0.26 8.87
CA ASN A 82 -22.75 -0.09 10.19
C ASN A 82 -23.59 1.19 10.31
N LYS A 83 -24.26 1.65 9.25
CA LYS A 83 -25.39 2.57 9.40
C LYS A 83 -26.69 1.78 9.47
N ASN A 84 -26.95 1.24 10.65
CA ASN A 84 -28.31 1.14 11.21
C ASN A 84 -28.26 0.98 12.75
N LYS A 85 -27.40 1.75 13.43
CA LYS A 85 -27.80 2.24 14.76
C LYS A 85 -28.47 3.58 14.53
N LYS A 86 -29.77 3.67 14.85
CA LYS A 86 -30.52 4.92 14.98
C LYS A 86 -29.64 5.91 15.75
N GLN A 87 -29.06 6.84 15.01
CA GLN A 87 -28.39 7.98 15.58
C GLN A 87 -29.52 8.92 16.00
N GLU A 88 -29.94 8.82 17.26
CA GLU A 88 -30.54 9.97 17.90
C GLU A 88 -29.53 11.11 17.74
N ARG A 89 -29.82 12.02 16.81
CA ARG A 89 -29.08 13.25 16.61
C ARG A 89 -29.32 14.12 17.84
N THR A 90 -28.63 13.82 18.93
CA THR A 90 -28.35 14.83 19.93
C THR A 90 -27.18 15.64 19.39
N ASN A 91 -27.47 16.88 19.02
CA ASN A 91 -26.47 17.91 18.76
C ASN A 91 -25.66 18.14 20.05
N ASN A 92 -24.65 17.32 20.30
CA ASN A 92 -23.72 17.53 21.40
C ASN A 92 -22.41 18.06 20.85
N ALA A 93 -22.32 19.38 20.82
CA ALA A 93 -21.12 20.16 20.62
C ALA A 93 -20.17 20.00 21.83
N CYS A 94 -19.56 18.82 21.98
CA CYS A 94 -18.38 18.59 22.83
C CYS A 94 -17.81 17.19 22.59
N LYS A 95 -17.21 16.92 21.42
CA LYS A 95 -16.31 15.77 21.32
C LYS A 95 -15.04 16.13 22.09
N SER A 96 -14.75 15.40 23.16
CA SER A 96 -13.49 15.57 23.89
C SER A 96 -12.32 15.27 22.95
N LYS A 97 -11.19 15.98 23.07
CA LYS A 97 -9.97 15.79 22.27
C LYS A 97 -9.42 14.35 22.24
N PHE A 98 -9.92 13.48 23.12
CA PHE A 98 -9.44 12.13 23.34
C PHE A 98 -10.37 11.03 22.82
N GLU A 99 -11.50 11.39 22.21
CA GLU A 99 -12.43 10.42 21.60
C GLU A 99 -11.99 10.10 20.17
N GLN A 100 -11.72 8.82 19.88
CA GLN A 100 -11.28 8.32 18.58
C GLN A 100 -12.18 7.18 18.10
N ASN A 101 -12.25 6.96 16.78
CA ASN A 101 -12.93 5.80 16.20
C ASN A 101 -11.95 4.66 15.99
N CYS A 102 -12.33 3.45 16.41
CA CYS A 102 -11.50 2.28 16.20
C CYS A 102 -11.43 1.90 14.71
N ALA A 103 -10.23 1.78 14.16
CA ALA A 103 -9.98 1.40 12.76
C ALA A 103 -10.41 -0.04 12.42
N ARG A 104 -10.73 -0.87 13.43
CA ARG A 104 -11.18 -2.26 13.25
C ARG A 104 -12.70 -2.41 13.36
N CYS A 105 -13.28 -1.94 14.47
CA CYS A 105 -14.69 -2.15 14.79
C CYS A 105 -15.58 -0.92 14.59
N GLY A 106 -15.00 0.26 14.32
CA GLY A 106 -15.73 1.52 14.18
C GLY A 106 -16.25 2.14 15.49
N CYS A 107 -16.17 1.44 16.62
CA CYS A 107 -16.59 1.98 17.92
C CYS A 107 -15.74 3.18 18.35
N SER A 108 -16.40 4.21 18.90
CA SER A 108 -15.73 5.27 19.65
C SER A 108 -15.03 4.68 20.88
N PHE A 109 -13.82 5.15 21.17
CA PHE A 109 -13.08 4.83 22.37
C PHE A 109 -12.27 6.05 22.83
N PHE A 110 -11.93 6.09 24.12
CA PHE A 110 -11.17 7.21 24.69
C PHE A 110 -9.70 6.84 24.87
N PHE A 111 -8.79 7.71 24.44
CA PHE A 111 -7.35 7.47 24.58
C PHE A 111 -6.62 8.69 25.14
N PRO A 112 -6.15 8.67 26.41
CA PRO A 112 -5.51 9.83 27.05
C PRO A 112 -4.03 10.03 26.66
N CYS A 113 -3.65 9.72 25.42
CA CYS A 113 -2.33 9.95 24.81
C CYS A 113 -1.10 9.26 25.46
N THR A 114 -1.21 8.71 26.67
CA THR A 114 -0.06 8.24 27.47
C THR A 114 -0.12 6.77 27.84
N GLN A 115 -1.33 6.20 27.95
CA GLN A 115 -1.54 4.80 28.22
C GLN A 115 -2.92 4.37 27.72
N TYR A 116 -3.01 3.14 27.22
CA TYR A 116 -4.31 2.52 27.01
C TYR A 116 -4.95 2.26 28.37
N LEU A 117 -6.10 2.87 28.60
CA LEU A 117 -6.91 2.51 29.75
C LEU A 117 -7.47 1.10 29.54
N PRO A 118 -7.59 0.26 30.58
CA PRO A 118 -8.31 -1.00 30.49
C PRO A 118 -9.74 -0.73 30.01
N GLN A 119 -10.01 -1.06 28.76
CA GLN A 119 -11.32 -0.95 28.11
C GLN A 119 -11.82 -2.35 27.77
N ASP A 120 -13.07 -2.43 27.32
CA ASP A 120 -13.59 -3.65 26.71
C ASP A 120 -12.70 -4.07 25.53
N LYS A 121 -12.53 -5.39 25.37
CA LYS A 121 -11.82 -5.96 24.22
C LYS A 121 -12.47 -5.50 22.92
N CYS A 122 -11.67 -5.24 21.89
CA CYS A 122 -12.18 -4.86 20.58
C CYS A 122 -12.67 -6.11 19.84
N TYR A 123 -13.97 -6.23 19.58
CA TYR A 123 -14.55 -7.29 18.75
C TYR A 123 -14.76 -6.76 17.33
N TYR A 124 -14.14 -7.38 16.34
CA TYR A 124 -14.18 -6.90 14.95
C TYR A 124 -14.21 -8.06 13.94
N HIS A 125 -14.57 -7.73 12.70
CA HIS A 125 -14.44 -8.62 11.54
C HIS A 125 -13.29 -8.09 10.69
N PHE A 126 -12.28 -8.94 10.45
CA PHE A 126 -11.13 -8.54 9.62
C PHE A 126 -11.40 -8.70 8.12
N GLY A 127 -12.44 -9.45 7.75
CA GLY A 127 -12.88 -9.64 6.38
C GLY A 127 -13.76 -8.50 5.89
N LYS A 128 -13.85 -8.36 4.57
CA LYS A 128 -14.72 -7.39 3.90
C LYS A 128 -16.15 -7.92 3.87
N LEU A 129 -17.12 -7.05 3.56
CA LEU A 129 -18.51 -7.44 3.44
C LEU A 129 -18.81 -7.75 1.98
N LYS A 130 -19.31 -8.94 1.72
CA LYS A 130 -19.67 -9.41 0.39
C LYS A 130 -21.18 -9.51 0.27
N TYR A 131 -21.73 -8.86 -0.75
CA TYR A 131 -23.14 -8.99 -1.09
C TYR A 131 -23.36 -10.30 -1.86
N GLN A 132 -24.38 -11.05 -1.46
CA GLN A 132 -24.79 -12.28 -2.10
C GLN A 132 -26.31 -12.29 -2.29
N SER A 133 -26.76 -12.75 -3.46
CA SER A 133 -28.17 -12.97 -3.73
C SER A 133 -28.51 -14.40 -3.35
N VAL A 134 -29.32 -14.59 -2.31
CA VAL A 134 -29.84 -15.90 -1.91
C VAL A 134 -31.36 -15.84 -2.03
N GLU A 135 -31.94 -16.67 -2.89
CA GLU A 135 -33.40 -16.80 -3.07
C GLU A 135 -34.13 -15.46 -3.31
N GLY A 136 -33.51 -14.53 -4.05
CA GLY A 136 -34.11 -13.23 -4.37
C GLY A 136 -33.96 -12.15 -3.28
N ASN A 137 -33.38 -12.49 -2.13
CA ASN A 137 -33.00 -11.52 -1.10
C ASN A 137 -31.51 -11.17 -1.21
N MET A 138 -31.20 -9.87 -1.11
CA MET A 138 -29.82 -9.39 -0.97
C MET A 138 -29.39 -9.53 0.48
N ASP A 139 -28.47 -10.46 0.74
CA ASP A 139 -27.80 -10.58 2.03
C ASP A 139 -26.35 -10.10 1.92
N SER A 140 -25.77 -9.70 3.05
CA SER A 140 -24.41 -9.22 3.13
C SER A 140 -23.67 -9.90 4.27
N VAL A 141 -22.60 -10.60 3.92
CA VAL A 141 -21.86 -11.46 4.84
C VAL A 141 -20.39 -11.08 4.89
N PHE A 142 -19.76 -11.23 6.05
CA PHE A 142 -18.33 -10.96 6.20
C PHE A 142 -17.48 -12.11 5.62
N THR A 143 -16.50 -11.80 4.78
CA THR A 143 -15.63 -12.81 4.14
C THR A 143 -14.76 -13.57 5.13
N CYS A 144 -14.58 -13.07 6.36
CA CYS A 144 -13.78 -13.74 7.39
C CYS A 144 -14.52 -14.88 8.11
N CYS A 145 -15.86 -14.87 8.13
CA CYS A 145 -16.61 -15.86 8.92
C CYS A 145 -18.00 -16.21 8.37
N GLY A 146 -18.44 -15.60 7.28
CA GLY A 146 -19.76 -15.82 6.69
C GLY A 146 -20.94 -15.28 7.50
N LYS A 147 -20.69 -14.61 8.64
CA LYS A 147 -21.75 -14.03 9.47
C LYS A 147 -22.35 -12.78 8.81
N PRO A 148 -23.64 -12.46 9.07
CA PRO A 148 -24.30 -11.28 8.52
C PRO A 148 -23.71 -9.97 9.04
N PHE A 149 -23.99 -8.86 8.35
CA PHE A 149 -23.42 -7.53 8.64
C PHE A 149 -23.63 -7.05 10.09
N ASN A 150 -24.72 -7.46 10.75
CA ASN A 150 -25.06 -7.05 12.11
C ASN A 150 -24.46 -7.96 13.20
N ALA A 151 -23.73 -9.01 12.82
CA ALA A 151 -23.16 -9.95 13.77
C ALA A 151 -21.97 -9.36 14.54
N LYS A 152 -21.82 -9.74 15.81
CA LYS A 152 -20.63 -9.41 16.61
C LYS A 152 -19.35 -9.92 15.93
N GLY A 153 -18.29 -9.12 16.01
CA GLY A 153 -16.98 -9.41 15.44
C GLY A 153 -16.48 -10.83 15.73
N CYS A 154 -15.96 -11.52 14.69
CA CYS A 154 -15.41 -12.87 14.81
C CYS A 154 -13.96 -12.90 15.28
N SER A 155 -13.32 -11.75 15.47
CA SER A 155 -11.97 -11.61 16.00
C SER A 155 -11.97 -10.67 17.19
N VAL A 156 -10.96 -10.85 18.06
CA VAL A 156 -10.84 -10.13 19.32
C VAL A 156 -9.44 -9.53 19.41
N GLY A 157 -9.37 -8.20 19.50
CA GLY A 157 -8.16 -7.46 19.80
C GLY A 157 -8.15 -7.07 21.27
N GLN A 158 -6.97 -7.02 21.88
CA GLN A 158 -6.83 -6.60 23.28
C GLN A 158 -7.27 -5.15 23.47
N PHE A 159 -6.98 -4.30 22.49
CA PHE A 159 -7.29 -2.87 22.52
C PHE A 159 -7.98 -2.43 21.23
N HIS A 160 -8.71 -1.32 21.32
CA HIS A 160 -9.11 -0.55 20.15
C HIS A 160 -7.88 0.12 19.53
N VAL A 161 -7.85 0.24 18.22
CA VAL A 161 -6.71 0.80 17.49
C VAL A 161 -7.17 1.91 16.57
N TRP A 162 -6.30 2.86 16.24
CA TRP A 162 -6.64 3.99 15.37
C TRP A 162 -5.51 4.24 14.38
N SER A 163 -5.79 5.00 13.32
CA SER A 163 -4.84 5.24 12.23
C SER A 163 -3.71 6.21 12.60
N GLY A 164 -3.90 7.04 13.63
CA GLY A 164 -3.01 8.18 13.92
C GLY A 164 -3.39 9.45 13.16
N LEU A 165 -4.48 9.44 12.37
CA LEU A 165 -4.97 10.59 11.61
C LEU A 165 -6.43 10.88 11.95
N GLU A 166 -6.74 12.16 12.15
CA GLU A 166 -8.10 12.66 12.27
C GLU A 166 -8.72 12.88 10.88
N ASN A 167 -10.04 12.82 10.77
CA ASN A 167 -10.72 13.19 9.54
C ASN A 167 -10.52 14.68 9.23
N GLY A 168 -10.21 14.99 7.97
CA GLY A 168 -9.90 16.34 7.51
C GLY A 168 -8.39 16.58 7.41
N VAL A 169 -7.97 17.79 7.76
CA VAL A 169 -6.58 18.23 7.60
C VAL A 169 -5.80 17.95 8.88
N ASN A 170 -4.79 17.09 8.76
CA ASN A 170 -3.78 16.87 9.79
C ASN A 170 -2.58 17.76 9.46
N ASP A 171 -2.28 18.76 10.29
CA ASP A 171 -1.23 19.76 10.05
C ASP A 171 -0.10 19.63 11.07
N ASN A 172 1.06 20.22 10.75
CA ASN A 172 2.24 20.30 11.61
C ASN A 172 2.78 18.92 12.05
N LEU A 173 2.73 17.94 11.15
CA LEU A 173 3.26 16.61 11.39
C LEU A 173 4.80 16.63 11.42
N ARG A 174 5.38 15.86 12.35
CA ARG A 174 6.83 15.85 12.63
C ARG A 174 7.50 14.58 12.12
N GLY A 175 8.82 14.61 12.01
CA GLY A 175 9.65 13.46 11.60
C GLY A 175 9.64 13.19 10.10
N PHE A 176 9.01 14.06 9.31
CA PHE A 176 9.01 13.97 7.86
C PHE A 176 10.32 14.46 7.27
N VAL A 177 10.90 13.67 6.37
CA VAL A 177 12.07 14.05 5.57
C VAL A 177 11.66 14.21 4.11
N LYS A 178 12.36 15.06 3.38
CA LYS A 178 12.08 15.34 1.97
C LYS A 178 13.18 14.79 1.08
N THR A 179 12.78 14.11 0.02
CA THR A 179 13.70 13.71 -1.07
C THR A 179 14.38 14.96 -1.65
N GLN A 180 15.70 14.91 -1.78
CA GLN A 180 16.53 16.05 -2.19
C GLN A 180 16.92 15.95 -3.66
N ARG A 181 17.26 17.08 -4.28
CA ARG A 181 17.96 17.05 -5.57
C ARG A 181 19.33 16.44 -5.36
N THR A 182 19.71 15.46 -6.18
CA THR A 182 21.08 14.97 -6.20
C THR A 182 21.96 16.07 -6.80
N ILE A 183 22.95 16.55 -6.05
CA ILE A 183 23.91 17.56 -6.55
C ILE A 183 24.86 16.93 -7.58
N ASN A 184 25.00 15.60 -7.55
CA ASN A 184 25.88 14.84 -8.41
C ASN A 184 25.09 14.25 -9.60
N ASN A 185 25.33 14.77 -10.80
CA ASN A 185 24.74 14.31 -12.09
C ASN A 185 25.11 12.87 -12.51
N TRP A 186 25.75 12.08 -11.65
CA TRP A 186 26.26 10.74 -12.00
C TRP A 186 25.27 9.61 -11.66
N ILE A 187 24.21 9.91 -10.90
CA ILE A 187 23.18 8.93 -10.54
C ILE A 187 21.91 9.33 -11.27
N GLU A 188 21.65 8.68 -12.40
CA GLU A 188 20.36 8.79 -13.09
C GLU A 188 19.24 8.33 -12.13
N PRO A 189 18.13 9.07 -12.04
CA PRO A 189 17.07 8.71 -11.11
C PRO A 189 16.39 7.40 -11.51
N GLY A 190 16.42 6.41 -10.61
CA GLY A 190 15.79 5.10 -10.86
C GLY A 190 14.27 5.09 -10.75
N ILE A 191 13.67 3.99 -11.20
CA ILE A 191 12.25 3.66 -10.98
C ILE A 191 12.19 2.49 -9.99
N TYR A 192 11.56 2.71 -8.84
CA TYR A 192 11.49 1.72 -7.77
C TYR A 192 10.06 1.49 -7.32
N SER A 193 9.75 0.25 -7.00
CA SER A 193 8.51 -0.10 -6.30
C SER A 193 8.75 -0.26 -4.81
N LEU A 194 7.77 0.15 -4.01
CA LEU A 194 7.84 0.19 -2.55
C LEU A 194 6.57 -0.42 -1.96
N ASP A 195 6.73 -1.23 -0.94
CA ASP A 195 5.64 -1.68 -0.08
C ASP A 195 6.11 -1.78 1.38
N CYS A 196 5.21 -1.44 2.30
CA CYS A 196 5.44 -1.38 3.74
C CYS A 196 4.42 -2.22 4.49
N GLU A 197 4.90 -2.86 5.56
CA GLU A 197 4.04 -3.42 6.59
C GLU A 197 4.02 -2.50 7.80
N MET A 198 2.83 -2.35 8.38
CA MET A 198 2.58 -1.46 9.50
C MET A 198 1.95 -2.19 10.69
N CYS A 199 2.22 -1.65 11.88
CA CYS A 199 1.64 -2.08 13.15
C CYS A 199 0.86 -0.95 13.81
N TYR A 200 -0.03 -1.29 14.72
CA TYR A 200 -0.72 -0.31 15.56
C TYR A 200 0.10 -0.05 16.82
N THR A 201 0.33 1.23 17.10
CA THR A 201 1.00 1.72 18.32
C THR A 201 0.08 2.64 19.11
N ILE A 202 0.55 3.08 20.27
CA ILE A 202 -0.13 4.10 21.07
C ILE A 202 -0.30 5.44 20.32
N ASN A 203 0.48 5.69 19.27
CA ASN A 203 0.41 6.91 18.48
C ASN A 203 -0.19 6.69 17.07
N GLY A 204 -0.90 5.58 16.87
CA GLY A 204 -1.49 5.22 15.57
C GLY A 204 -0.63 4.22 14.80
N MET A 205 -0.78 4.20 13.47
CA MET A 205 -0.06 3.26 12.61
C MET A 205 1.40 3.67 12.44
N GLU A 206 2.34 2.74 12.68
CA GLU A 206 3.77 2.93 12.44
C GLU A 206 4.35 1.80 11.60
N LEU A 207 5.41 2.12 10.85
CA LEU A 207 6.16 1.19 10.02
C LEU A 207 6.81 0.08 10.85
N CYS A 208 6.67 -1.17 10.42
CA CYS A 208 7.38 -2.31 11.02
C CYS A 208 8.17 -3.16 10.01
N ARG A 209 7.95 -3.02 8.71
CA ARG A 209 8.79 -3.60 7.64
C ARG A 209 8.67 -2.75 6.38
N VAL A 210 9.75 -2.63 5.62
CA VAL A 210 9.76 -1.97 4.30
C VAL A 210 10.52 -2.83 3.31
N THR A 211 10.04 -2.85 2.07
CA THR A 211 10.75 -3.47 0.93
C THR A 211 10.74 -2.51 -0.27
N VAL A 212 11.89 -2.41 -0.95
CA VAL A 212 12.08 -1.69 -2.21
C VAL A 212 12.59 -2.65 -3.27
N VAL A 213 11.95 -2.62 -4.42
CA VAL A 213 12.26 -3.47 -5.58
C VAL A 213 12.57 -2.61 -6.80
N GLY A 214 13.66 -2.94 -7.49
CA GLY A 214 14.07 -2.31 -8.73
C GLY A 214 13.12 -2.59 -9.89
N ILE A 215 13.23 -1.80 -10.95
CA ILE A 215 12.43 -2.01 -12.17
C ILE A 215 12.61 -3.40 -12.80
N ASP A 216 13.78 -4.01 -12.60
CA ASP A 216 14.10 -5.35 -13.08
C ASP A 216 13.57 -6.47 -12.17
N GLY A 217 12.83 -6.12 -11.12
CA GLY A 217 12.34 -7.03 -10.09
C GLY A 217 13.40 -7.39 -9.02
N GLY A 218 14.61 -6.82 -9.09
CA GLY A 218 15.66 -7.07 -8.12
C GLY A 218 15.33 -6.47 -6.75
N LEU A 219 15.56 -7.24 -5.68
CA LEU A 219 15.43 -6.72 -4.32
C LEU A 219 16.56 -5.73 -4.03
N LEU A 220 16.21 -4.47 -3.76
CA LEU A 220 17.19 -3.40 -3.48
C LEU A 220 17.36 -3.13 -1.99
N TYR A 221 16.25 -3.17 -1.25
CA TYR A 221 16.24 -2.89 0.18
C TYR A 221 15.11 -3.66 0.84
N SER A 222 15.37 -4.35 1.95
CA SER A 222 14.32 -4.89 2.82
C SER A 222 14.82 -4.93 4.24
N THR A 223 14.02 -4.40 5.17
CA THR A 223 14.38 -4.41 6.58
C THR A 223 13.16 -4.36 7.47
N PHE A 224 13.32 -4.86 8.70
CA PHE A 224 12.38 -4.63 9.78
C PHE A 224 12.65 -3.27 10.41
N VAL A 225 11.60 -2.63 10.89
CA VAL A 225 11.66 -1.30 11.49
C VAL A 225 11.12 -1.37 12.91
N LYS A 226 11.86 -0.78 13.85
CA LYS A 226 11.44 -0.63 15.23
C LYS A 226 10.51 0.58 15.35
N PRO A 227 9.22 0.38 15.71
CA PRO A 227 8.31 1.48 15.97
C PRO A 227 8.84 2.39 17.08
N GLU A 228 8.59 3.69 16.96
CA GLU A 228 9.04 4.68 17.93
C GLU A 228 8.24 4.56 19.23
N TYR A 229 6.95 4.25 19.09
CA TYR A 229 6.01 4.13 20.19
C TYR A 229 5.73 2.67 20.54
N GLN A 230 5.20 2.46 21.76
CA GLN A 230 4.80 1.13 22.21
C GLN A 230 3.78 0.51 21.25
N VAL A 231 4.11 -0.68 20.76
CA VAL A 231 3.22 -1.47 19.89
C VAL A 231 2.05 -2.00 20.71
N VAL A 232 0.85 -1.78 20.18
CA VAL A 232 -0.43 -2.25 20.70
C VAL A 232 -0.79 -3.57 20.03
N ASP A 233 -0.55 -3.67 18.73
CA ASP A 233 -0.82 -4.85 17.93
C ASP A 233 0.06 -4.83 16.65
N PHE A 234 0.87 -5.86 16.45
CA PHE A 234 1.74 -5.98 15.26
C PHE A 234 0.96 -6.16 13.95
N ASN A 235 -0.34 -6.39 14.03
CA ASN A 235 -1.21 -6.65 12.90
C ASN A 235 -0.77 -7.87 12.08
N THR A 236 -0.12 -8.85 12.74
CA THR A 236 0.60 -10.00 12.13
C THR A 236 -0.21 -10.79 11.10
N ARG A 237 -1.54 -10.86 11.25
CA ARG A 237 -2.43 -11.48 10.24
C ARG A 237 -2.24 -10.88 8.85
N PHE A 238 -1.96 -9.58 8.78
CA PHE A 238 -1.76 -8.84 7.55
C PHE A 238 -0.29 -8.53 7.34
N SER A 239 0.43 -8.07 8.37
CA SER A 239 1.83 -7.65 8.24
C SER A 239 2.82 -8.80 8.12
N GLY A 240 2.47 -9.99 8.61
CA GLY A 240 3.39 -11.09 8.81
C GLY A 240 4.55 -10.80 9.77
N VAL A 241 4.55 -9.62 10.41
CA VAL A 241 5.60 -9.20 11.35
C VAL A 241 5.24 -9.62 12.76
N THR A 242 6.22 -10.19 13.47
CA THR A 242 6.11 -10.51 14.89
C THR A 242 6.95 -9.55 15.74
N GLU A 243 6.68 -9.53 17.06
CA GLU A 243 7.49 -8.79 18.02
C GLU A 243 8.96 -9.20 17.98
N ARG A 244 9.21 -10.50 17.77
CA ARG A 244 10.56 -11.06 17.70
C ARG A 244 11.33 -10.52 16.50
N ASP A 245 10.68 -10.39 15.34
CA ASP A 245 11.34 -9.90 14.12
C ASP A 245 11.85 -8.47 14.31
N VAL A 246 10.99 -7.61 14.87
CA VAL A 246 11.33 -6.21 15.15
C VAL A 246 12.37 -6.09 16.27
N THR A 247 12.28 -6.91 17.31
CA THR A 247 13.21 -6.83 18.45
C THR A 247 14.61 -7.33 18.08
N LEU A 248 14.72 -8.34 17.22
CA LEU A 248 16.00 -8.93 16.84
C LEU A 248 16.66 -8.25 15.64
N ASN A 249 15.86 -7.81 14.66
CA ASN A 249 16.36 -7.36 13.36
C ASN A 249 15.96 -5.91 13.03
N GLY A 250 15.15 -5.25 13.85
CA GLY A 250 14.60 -3.93 13.54
C GLY A 250 15.61 -2.80 13.73
N ILE A 251 15.70 -1.92 12.72
CA ILE A 251 16.41 -0.63 12.81
C ILE A 251 15.42 0.53 13.01
N THR A 252 15.91 1.71 13.36
CA THR A 252 15.04 2.86 13.62
C THR A 252 14.54 3.52 12.34
N LEU A 253 13.37 4.18 12.40
CA LEU A 253 12.83 4.91 11.25
C LEU A 253 13.82 5.95 10.66
N PRO A 254 14.56 6.75 11.45
CA PRO A 254 15.56 7.67 10.90
C PRO A 254 16.70 6.97 10.15
N GLU A 255 17.11 5.77 10.56
CA GLU A 255 18.10 4.97 9.83
C GLU A 255 17.54 4.49 8.50
N VAL A 256 16.31 3.98 8.49
CA VAL A 256 15.60 3.61 7.25
C VAL A 256 15.48 4.81 6.31
N GLN A 257 15.09 5.97 6.82
CA GLN A 257 15.00 7.20 6.03
C GLN A 257 16.35 7.58 5.41
N ARG A 258 17.45 7.52 6.18
CA ARG A 258 18.79 7.77 5.67
C ARG A 258 19.18 6.79 4.57
N ASP A 259 18.92 5.51 4.79
CA ASP A 259 19.29 4.45 3.85
C ASP A 259 18.50 4.59 2.55
N LEU A 260 17.19 4.81 2.64
CA LEU A 260 16.32 5.09 1.48
C LEU A 260 16.76 6.36 0.73
N LEU A 261 17.03 7.46 1.43
CA LEU A 261 17.46 8.73 0.81
C LEU A 261 18.86 8.67 0.18
N SER A 262 19.64 7.61 0.43
CA SER A 262 20.93 7.40 -0.23
C SER A 262 20.79 7.02 -1.71
N PHE A 263 19.64 6.49 -2.12
CA PHE A 263 19.37 6.08 -3.51
C PHE A 263 18.01 6.56 -4.05
N ILE A 264 17.10 7.06 -3.20
CA ILE A 264 15.84 7.72 -3.59
C ILE A 264 16.03 9.24 -3.48
N ASN A 265 16.04 9.90 -4.63
CA ASN A 265 16.16 11.36 -4.75
C ASN A 265 14.88 11.97 -5.33
N GLU A 266 14.84 13.29 -5.53
CA GLU A 266 13.65 13.97 -6.05
C GLU A 266 13.25 13.51 -7.46
N GLY A 267 14.21 13.00 -8.25
CA GLY A 267 14.01 12.55 -9.62
C GLY A 267 13.55 11.11 -9.71
N THR A 268 13.82 10.30 -8.68
CA THR A 268 13.41 8.89 -8.60
C THR A 268 11.90 8.79 -8.77
N ILE A 269 11.39 7.78 -9.49
CA ILE A 269 9.96 7.52 -9.59
C ILE A 269 9.60 6.37 -8.64
N LEU A 270 8.69 6.63 -7.69
CA LEU A 270 8.19 5.61 -6.76
C LEU A 270 6.86 5.04 -7.24
N VAL A 271 6.78 3.71 -7.26
CA VAL A 271 5.62 2.93 -7.71
C VAL A 271 5.08 2.11 -6.54
N GLY A 272 3.77 2.07 -6.35
CA GLY A 272 3.17 1.20 -5.33
C GLY A 272 1.66 1.24 -5.36
N HIS A 273 1.01 0.41 -4.55
CA HIS A 273 -0.45 0.33 -4.52
C HIS A 273 -1.02 1.00 -3.25
N SER A 274 -1.73 2.11 -3.41
CA SER A 274 -2.10 2.98 -2.27
C SER A 274 -0.87 3.49 -1.49
N ILE A 275 0.22 3.78 -2.24
CA ILE A 275 1.55 4.11 -1.73
C ILE A 275 1.61 5.34 -0.82
N HIS A 276 0.55 6.16 -0.81
CA HIS A 276 0.41 7.23 0.17
C HIS A 276 0.45 6.72 1.61
N ASN A 277 -0.01 5.50 1.92
CA ASN A 277 0.05 4.96 3.27
C ASN A 277 1.49 4.64 3.68
N ASP A 278 2.26 4.08 2.77
CA ASP A 278 3.69 3.77 2.91
C ASP A 278 4.50 5.03 3.16
N LEU A 279 4.31 6.08 2.34
CA LEU A 279 5.00 7.35 2.48
C LEU A 279 4.66 8.09 3.78
N ARG A 280 3.43 7.92 4.29
CA ARG A 280 3.04 8.43 5.61
C ARG A 280 3.77 7.67 6.72
N ALA A 281 3.81 6.34 6.67
CA ALA A 281 4.47 5.50 7.66
C ALA A 281 6.00 5.71 7.67
N LEU A 282 6.60 5.86 6.49
CA LEU A 282 8.01 6.21 6.30
C LEU A 282 8.32 7.66 6.69
N LYS A 283 7.30 8.51 6.82
CA LYS A 283 7.42 9.96 6.97
C LYS A 283 8.33 10.55 5.88
N ILE A 284 8.08 10.21 4.61
CA ILE A 284 8.85 10.73 3.46
C ILE A 284 7.96 11.59 2.57
N LEU A 285 8.45 12.77 2.22
CA LEU A 285 7.87 13.66 1.21
C LEU A 285 8.54 13.40 -0.14
N HIS A 286 7.75 12.92 -1.08
CA HIS A 286 8.17 12.64 -2.44
C HIS A 286 7.08 13.06 -3.43
N ARG A 287 7.47 13.37 -4.68
CA ARG A 287 6.57 13.99 -5.67
C ARG A 287 6.36 13.13 -6.92
N ASN A 288 7.38 12.38 -7.34
CA ASN A 288 7.30 11.58 -8.56
C ASN A 288 6.72 10.20 -8.22
N ILE A 289 5.40 10.16 -8.07
CA ILE A 289 4.69 9.00 -7.56
C ILE A 289 3.75 8.44 -8.62
N VAL A 290 3.80 7.12 -8.79
CA VAL A 290 2.85 6.33 -9.57
C VAL A 290 2.09 5.42 -8.60
N ASP A 291 0.80 5.70 -8.38
CA ASP A 291 -0.05 4.89 -7.51
C ASP A 291 -0.93 3.95 -8.35
N ILE A 292 -0.67 2.64 -8.27
CA ILE A 292 -1.39 1.61 -9.01
C ILE A 292 -2.89 1.65 -8.72
N SER A 293 -3.31 2.02 -7.50
CA SER A 293 -4.73 2.11 -7.17
C SER A 293 -5.47 3.23 -7.91
N LEU A 294 -4.73 4.22 -8.45
CA LEU A 294 -5.26 5.34 -9.22
C LEU A 294 -5.18 5.10 -10.73
N ILE A 295 -4.21 4.32 -11.20
CA ILE A 295 -4.12 3.87 -12.61
C ILE A 295 -5.32 2.98 -12.98
N PHE A 296 -5.83 2.21 -12.02
CA PHE A 296 -6.97 1.31 -12.19
C PHE A 296 -8.19 1.81 -11.39
N PRO A 297 -8.89 2.86 -11.88
CA PRO A 297 -10.00 3.45 -11.14
C PRO A 297 -11.15 2.45 -10.98
N HIS A 298 -11.75 2.45 -9.80
CA HIS A 298 -12.95 1.67 -9.54
C HIS A 298 -14.15 2.28 -10.28
N HIS A 299 -15.04 1.43 -10.79
CA HIS A 299 -16.24 1.87 -11.53
C HIS A 299 -17.20 2.78 -10.72
N LEU A 300 -17.18 2.66 -9.39
CA LEU A 300 -17.93 3.54 -8.47
C LEU A 300 -17.21 4.85 -8.13
N GLY A 301 -16.00 5.07 -8.68
CA GLY A 301 -15.16 6.22 -8.37
C GLY A 301 -14.54 6.18 -6.96
N TYR A 302 -13.77 7.22 -6.65
CA TYR A 302 -13.15 7.42 -5.34
C TYR A 302 -14.22 7.59 -4.25
N PRO A 303 -14.05 7.04 -3.01
CA PRO A 303 -12.85 6.42 -2.45
C PRO A 303 -12.70 4.91 -2.71
N TYR A 304 -13.59 4.30 -3.50
CA TYR A 304 -13.52 2.87 -3.82
C TYR A 304 -12.32 2.58 -4.71
N ARG A 305 -11.61 1.48 -4.41
CA ARG A 305 -10.40 1.02 -5.11
C ARG A 305 -10.44 -0.50 -5.25
N TYR A 306 -9.92 -1.03 -6.35
CA TYR A 306 -9.60 -2.45 -6.44
C TYR A 306 -8.39 -2.76 -5.56
N SER A 307 -8.40 -3.91 -4.88
CA SER A 307 -7.21 -4.36 -4.14
C SER A 307 -6.13 -4.86 -5.09
N LEU A 308 -4.86 -4.76 -4.68
CA LEU A 308 -3.73 -5.30 -5.42
C LEU A 308 -3.95 -6.76 -5.85
N LYS A 309 -4.45 -7.61 -4.94
CA LYS A 309 -4.83 -8.99 -5.22
C LYS A 309 -5.82 -9.16 -6.39
N GLN A 310 -6.80 -8.25 -6.50
CA GLN A 310 -7.81 -8.32 -7.57
C GLN A 310 -7.21 -7.86 -8.89
N LEU A 311 -6.40 -6.79 -8.88
CA LEU A 311 -5.74 -6.27 -10.07
C LEU A 311 -4.74 -7.28 -10.63
N THR A 312 -3.92 -7.86 -9.78
CA THR A 312 -2.92 -8.88 -10.15
C THR A 312 -3.59 -10.12 -10.75
N LEU A 313 -4.72 -10.56 -10.18
CA LEU A 313 -5.50 -11.66 -10.75
C LEU A 313 -6.10 -11.29 -12.12
N ASN A 314 -6.70 -10.10 -12.24
CA ASN A 314 -7.42 -9.70 -13.45
C ASN A 314 -6.49 -9.36 -14.62
N CYS A 315 -5.36 -8.70 -14.35
CA CYS A 315 -4.45 -8.19 -15.37
C CYS A 315 -3.29 -9.17 -15.65
N LEU A 316 -2.76 -9.81 -14.61
CA LEU A 316 -1.56 -10.64 -14.70
C LEU A 316 -1.87 -12.14 -14.58
N HIS A 317 -3.12 -12.52 -14.28
CA HIS A 317 -3.54 -13.89 -14.00
C HIS A 317 -2.72 -14.57 -12.89
N LYS A 318 -2.23 -13.76 -11.94
CA LYS A 318 -1.36 -14.18 -10.84
C LYS A 318 -2.11 -14.08 -9.51
N HIS A 319 -2.00 -15.12 -8.70
CA HIS A 319 -2.53 -15.13 -7.33
C HIS A 319 -1.42 -14.71 -6.37
N ILE A 320 -1.67 -13.65 -5.60
CA ILE A 320 -0.78 -13.13 -4.55
C ILE A 320 -1.50 -13.11 -3.20
N GLN A 321 -0.75 -12.89 -2.11
CA GLN A 321 -1.29 -12.82 -0.76
C GLN A 321 -2.13 -14.09 -0.43
N SER A 322 -1.54 -15.25 -0.75
CA SER A 322 -2.17 -16.57 -0.54
C SER A 322 -1.73 -17.21 0.79
N SER A 323 -0.78 -16.60 1.49
CA SER A 323 -0.28 -17.04 2.79
C SER A 323 -1.25 -16.70 3.92
N ASP A 324 -1.37 -17.60 4.89
CA ASP A 324 -2.10 -17.35 6.15
C ASP A 324 -1.26 -16.54 7.17
N TYR A 325 0.04 -16.35 6.90
CA TYR A 325 1.01 -15.72 7.80
C TYR A 325 1.25 -14.23 7.49
N GLY A 326 0.29 -13.56 6.87
CA GLY A 326 0.44 -12.17 6.43
C GLY A 326 0.97 -12.04 5.00
N HIS A 327 1.06 -10.80 4.55
CA HIS A 327 1.53 -10.43 3.23
C HIS A 327 3.06 -10.43 3.20
N ASP A 328 3.61 -10.55 1.99
CA ASP A 328 5.03 -10.37 1.76
C ASP A 328 5.24 -9.06 0.99
N PRO A 329 5.86 -8.04 1.61
CA PRO A 329 6.04 -6.75 0.96
C PRO A 329 6.91 -6.83 -0.30
N TYR A 330 7.74 -7.88 -0.44
CA TYR A 330 8.44 -8.12 -1.71
C TYR A 330 7.47 -8.53 -2.84
N GLU A 331 6.56 -9.47 -2.56
CA GLU A 331 5.53 -9.90 -3.52
C GLU A 331 4.64 -8.72 -3.93
N ASP A 332 4.24 -7.89 -2.97
CA ASP A 332 3.34 -6.75 -3.20
C ASP A 332 4.03 -5.59 -3.96
N ALA A 333 5.28 -5.26 -3.63
CA ALA A 333 6.08 -4.27 -4.36
C ALA A 333 6.33 -4.73 -5.82
N LEU A 334 6.77 -5.99 -6.00
CA LEU A 334 6.99 -6.57 -7.33
C LEU A 334 5.71 -6.57 -8.17
N SER A 335 4.58 -6.97 -7.59
CA SER A 335 3.29 -7.00 -8.29
C SER A 335 2.83 -5.60 -8.70
N SER A 336 3.13 -4.58 -7.88
CA SER A 336 2.88 -3.18 -8.25
C SER A 336 3.71 -2.74 -9.46
N MET A 337 4.99 -3.11 -9.51
CA MET A 337 5.84 -2.86 -10.68
C MET A 337 5.33 -3.61 -11.92
N GLU A 338 4.99 -4.89 -11.80
CA GLU A 338 4.45 -5.70 -12.90
C GLU A 338 3.15 -5.10 -13.47
N LEU A 339 2.27 -4.56 -12.62
CA LEU A 339 1.03 -3.90 -13.04
C LEU A 339 1.27 -2.58 -13.79
N LEU A 340 2.27 -1.79 -13.39
CA LEU A 340 2.69 -0.61 -14.14
C LEU A 340 3.17 -1.00 -15.54
N MET A 341 4.06 -1.99 -15.62
CA MET A 341 4.60 -2.47 -16.89
C MET A 341 3.49 -3.01 -17.80
N TRP A 342 2.56 -3.77 -17.25
CA TRP A 342 1.38 -4.24 -17.97
C TRP A 342 0.56 -3.06 -18.52
N SER A 343 0.30 -2.03 -17.71
CA SER A 343 -0.47 -0.85 -18.14
C SER A 343 0.21 -0.12 -19.30
N ILE A 344 1.53 0.02 -19.25
CA ILE A 344 2.33 0.61 -20.33
C ILE A 344 2.16 -0.17 -21.63
N VAL A 345 2.29 -1.50 -21.59
CA VAL A 345 2.13 -2.36 -22.77
C VAL A 345 0.72 -2.24 -23.36
N GLN A 346 -0.32 -2.26 -22.52
CA GLN A 346 -1.70 -2.13 -22.99
C GLN A 346 -1.94 -0.80 -23.69
N ASP A 347 -1.36 0.29 -23.18
CA ASP A 347 -1.49 1.61 -23.79
C ASP A 347 -0.76 1.71 -25.13
N LEU A 348 0.40 1.07 -25.28
CA LEU A 348 1.12 1.02 -26.54
C LEU A 348 0.33 0.24 -27.60
N LEU A 349 -0.24 -0.91 -27.23
CA LEU A 349 -1.08 -1.71 -28.14
C LEU A 349 -2.32 -0.96 -28.61
N LYS A 350 -2.97 -0.18 -27.73
CA LYS A 350 -4.13 0.65 -28.11
C LYS A 350 -3.75 1.73 -29.12
N LYS A 351 -2.58 2.36 -28.99
CA LYS A 351 -2.11 3.37 -29.95
C LYS A 351 -1.88 2.77 -31.33
N THR A 352 -1.29 1.58 -31.41
CA THR A 352 -1.05 0.90 -32.70
C THR A 352 -2.36 0.56 -33.41
N ASN A 353 -3.39 0.14 -32.67
CA ASN A 353 -4.69 -0.20 -33.25
C ASN A 353 -5.53 1.01 -33.68
N ASN A 354 -5.26 2.21 -33.15
CA ASN A 354 -5.95 3.44 -33.56
C ASN A 354 -5.26 4.15 -34.74
N ASN A 355 -4.02 3.74 -35.08
CA ASN A 355 -3.23 4.32 -36.18
C ASN A 355 -3.26 3.46 -37.47
N ASN A 356 -3.93 2.30 -37.43
CA ASN A 356 -4.28 1.46 -38.58
C ASN A 356 -5.78 1.59 -38.88
#